data_AF-A0A938GNL0-F1
#
_entry.id   AF-A0A938GNL0-F1
#
_cell.length_a   1.000
_cell.length_b   1.000
_cell.length_c   1.000
_cell.angle_alpha   90.00
_cell.angle_beta   90.00
_cell.angle_gamma   90.00
#
_symmetry.space_group_name_H-M   'P 1'
#
loop_
_entity.id
_entity.type
_entity.pdbx_description
1 polymer ?
#
loop_
_entity_poly.entity_id
_entity_poly.type
_entity_poly.pdbx_seq_one_letter_code
_entity_poly.pdbx_strand_id
1 'polypeptide(L)'
;MSSSRFPIARHRRGGFTLLEIAVSLAVIGFAIVAVLGVLPSGLNIQRDTRERTIVTQDAAYIIEAIRRGSMDTLSAQTNLVNRVDDMHIITIFQNLQTTDSYRVNRDWFPNDGEFIKRLAEPIRSYGPLSQISVRVLMRSLTGSAAEQGGNADYDRIMFKYYLTAEVVPVTSVDESVVYDSAALDPLERSYRDGQMRSMTNNLSELRLKISWPAGLATKPTGEPAWKRDSTTKSMEFRTLLSGALVPDTGRWPALGNRAWDHPRLAIESLMITNVYK
;
A
#
# COMPACT_ATOMS: atom_id res chain seq x y z
N MET A 1 -78.47 -46.49 -31.65
CA MET A 1 -77.70 -45.53 -30.83
C MET A 1 -76.78 -46.31 -29.92
N SER A 2 -75.53 -46.53 -30.33
CA SER A 2 -74.51 -47.25 -29.53
C SER A 2 -73.67 -46.21 -28.80
N SER A 3 -73.69 -46.22 -27.47
CA SER A 3 -72.90 -45.30 -26.65
C SER A 3 -71.52 -45.92 -26.36
N SER A 4 -70.51 -45.48 -27.12
CA SER A 4 -69.12 -45.81 -26.86
C SER A 4 -68.63 -45.04 -25.64
N ARG A 5 -68.62 -45.70 -24.47
CA ARG A 5 -67.97 -45.17 -23.26
C ARG A 5 -66.47 -45.42 -23.36
N PHE A 6 -65.69 -44.37 -23.61
CA PHE A 6 -64.24 -44.44 -23.47
C PHE A 6 -63.88 -44.71 -22.00
N PRO A 7 -63.07 -45.73 -21.69
CA PRO A 7 -62.56 -45.91 -20.35
C PRO A 7 -61.58 -44.78 -20.03
N ILE A 8 -61.95 -43.92 -19.08
CA ILE A 8 -61.03 -42.97 -18.47
C ILE A 8 -60.03 -43.82 -17.68
N ALA A 9 -58.85 -44.04 -18.26
CA ALA A 9 -57.73 -44.65 -17.55
C ALA A 9 -57.37 -43.76 -16.36
N ARG A 10 -57.78 -44.16 -15.14
CA ARG A 10 -57.27 -43.56 -13.91
C ARG A 10 -55.76 -43.78 -13.90
N HIS A 11 -55.00 -42.75 -14.23
CA HIS A 11 -53.60 -42.67 -13.88
C HIS A 11 -53.51 -42.84 -12.36
N ARG A 12 -53.07 -44.02 -11.91
CA ARG A 12 -52.60 -44.20 -10.54
C ARG A 12 -51.41 -43.25 -10.39
N ARG A 13 -51.66 -42.07 -9.84
CA ARG A 13 -50.59 -41.21 -9.33
C ARG A 13 -49.95 -41.98 -8.19
N GLY A 14 -48.85 -42.67 -8.49
CA GLY A 14 -48.02 -43.27 -7.46
C GLY A 14 -47.49 -42.15 -6.58
N GLY A 15 -47.82 -42.19 -5.29
CA GLY A 15 -47.11 -41.38 -4.30
C GLY A 15 -45.67 -41.87 -4.18
N PHE A 16 -44.76 -41.00 -3.76
CA PHE A 16 -43.37 -41.37 -3.53
C PHE A 16 -43.28 -42.44 -2.44
N THR A 17 -42.50 -43.48 -2.70
CA THR A 17 -42.17 -44.49 -1.71
C THR A 17 -41.25 -43.90 -0.64
N LEU A 18 -41.30 -44.45 0.57
CA LEU A 18 -40.45 -44.03 1.68
C LEU A 18 -38.96 -44.12 1.33
N LEU A 19 -38.59 -45.14 0.53
CA LEU A 19 -37.23 -45.32 0.02
C LEU A 19 -36.82 -44.21 -0.97
N GLU A 20 -37.68 -43.86 -1.92
CA GLU A 20 -37.40 -42.78 -2.88
C GLU A 20 -37.22 -41.44 -2.18
N ILE A 21 -38.07 -41.13 -1.18
CA ILE A 21 -37.92 -39.93 -0.36
C ILE A 21 -36.61 -39.98 0.42
N ALA A 22 -36.27 -41.12 1.04
CA ALA A 22 -35.04 -41.26 1.81
C ALA A 22 -33.78 -41.05 0.95
N VAL A 23 -33.73 -41.65 -0.25
CA VAL A 23 -32.61 -41.47 -1.18
C VAL A 23 -32.54 -40.03 -1.69
N SER A 24 -33.68 -39.41 -2.00
CA SER A 24 -33.73 -38.02 -2.45
C SER A 24 -33.23 -37.06 -1.36
N LEU A 25 -33.63 -37.26 -0.10
CA LEU A 25 -33.15 -36.48 1.02
C LEU A 25 -31.66 -36.70 1.28
N ALA A 26 -31.14 -37.92 1.12
CA ALA A 26 -29.73 -38.21 1.25
C ALA A 26 -28.89 -37.47 0.19
N VAL A 27 -29.33 -37.47 -1.07
CA VAL A 27 -28.65 -36.78 -2.16
C VAL A 27 -28.70 -35.25 -1.99
N ILE A 28 -29.85 -34.70 -1.63
CA ILE A 28 -29.99 -33.25 -1.36
C ILE A 28 -29.12 -32.82 -0.17
N GLY A 29 -29.12 -33.63 0.90
CA GLY A 29 -28.28 -33.37 2.08
C GLY A 29 -26.80 -33.32 1.72
N PHE A 30 -26.32 -34.28 0.93
CA PHE A 30 -24.94 -34.28 0.45
C PHE A 30 -24.61 -33.06 -0.42
N ALA A 31 -25.52 -32.67 -1.32
CA ALA A 31 -25.33 -31.51 -2.19
C ALA A 31 -25.24 -30.18 -1.41
N ILE A 32 -26.08 -29.99 -0.38
CA ILE A 32 -26.05 -28.79 0.47
C ILE A 32 -24.72 -28.70 1.23
N VAL A 33 -24.23 -29.82 1.78
CA VAL A 33 -22.92 -29.87 2.46
C VAL A 33 -21.80 -29.50 1.51
N ALA A 34 -21.84 -29.99 0.26
CA ALA A 34 -20.83 -29.65 -0.74
C ALA A 34 -20.81 -28.15 -1.08
N VAL A 35 -21.97 -27.52 -1.30
CA VAL A 35 -22.05 -26.08 -1.63
C VAL A 35 -21.68 -25.20 -0.43
N LEU A 36 -22.17 -25.53 0.75
CA LEU A 36 -21.82 -24.79 1.97
C LEU A 36 -20.34 -24.95 2.34
N GLY A 37 -19.71 -26.08 2.00
CA GLY A 37 -18.29 -26.29 2.21
C GLY A 37 -17.39 -25.37 1.39
N VAL A 38 -17.79 -24.99 0.17
CA VAL A 38 -16.99 -24.14 -0.72
C VAL A 38 -17.25 -22.64 -0.55
N LEU A 39 -18.42 -22.25 -0.03
CA LEU A 39 -18.81 -20.84 0.15
C LEU A 39 -17.82 -20.04 1.01
N PRO A 40 -17.32 -20.53 2.17
CA PRO A 40 -16.34 -19.80 2.96
C PRO A 40 -15.06 -19.47 2.18
N SER A 41 -14.59 -20.42 1.34
CA SER A 41 -13.41 -20.22 0.49
C SER A 41 -13.68 -19.16 -0.58
N GLY A 42 -14.83 -19.22 -1.25
CA GLY A 42 -15.23 -18.22 -2.24
C GLY A 42 -15.31 -16.80 -1.67
N LEU A 43 -15.86 -16.63 -0.46
CA LEU A 43 -15.92 -15.33 0.21
C LEU A 43 -14.53 -14.81 0.59
N ASN A 44 -13.65 -15.68 1.07
CA ASN A 44 -12.27 -15.31 1.41
C ASN A 44 -11.48 -14.86 0.18
N ILE A 45 -11.66 -15.52 -0.97
CA ILE A 45 -11.02 -15.13 -2.24
C ILE A 45 -11.54 -13.78 -2.72
N GLN A 46 -12.85 -13.56 -2.68
CA GLN A 46 -13.44 -12.26 -3.05
C GLN A 46 -12.93 -11.13 -2.16
N ARG A 47 -12.86 -11.38 -0.84
CA ARG A 47 -12.30 -10.42 0.11
C ARG A 47 -10.83 -10.13 -0.18
N ASP A 48 -9.99 -11.14 -0.37
CA ASP A 48 -8.57 -10.95 -0.69
C ASP A 48 -8.37 -10.18 -1.99
N THR A 49 -9.18 -10.49 -3.02
CA THR A 49 -9.14 -9.80 -4.31
C THR A 49 -9.54 -8.33 -4.16
N ARG A 50 -10.58 -8.04 -3.38
CA ARG A 50 -11.01 -6.67 -3.08
C ARG A 50 -9.93 -5.89 -2.34
N GLU A 51 -9.36 -6.48 -1.28
CA GLU A 51 -8.29 -5.87 -0.49
C GLU A 51 -7.05 -5.57 -1.36
N ARG A 52 -6.63 -6.51 -2.22
CA ARG A 52 -5.50 -6.31 -3.16
C ARG A 52 -5.76 -5.20 -4.16
N THR A 53 -6.98 -5.12 -4.69
CA THR A 53 -7.37 -4.08 -5.66
C THR A 53 -7.30 -2.70 -5.03
N ILE A 54 -7.87 -2.56 -3.83
CA ILE A 54 -7.81 -1.33 -3.03
C ILE A 54 -6.36 -0.89 -2.81
N VAL A 55 -5.51 -1.81 -2.32
CA VAL A 55 -4.09 -1.52 -2.05
C VAL A 55 -3.35 -1.08 -3.32
N THR A 56 -3.62 -1.73 -4.44
CA THR A 56 -2.97 -1.40 -5.72
C THR A 56 -3.38 -0.03 -6.24
N GLN A 57 -4.67 0.32 -6.14
CA GLN A 57 -5.18 1.62 -6.55
C GLN A 57 -4.64 2.75 -5.66
N ASP A 58 -4.67 2.56 -4.35
CA ASP A 58 -4.15 3.52 -3.38
C ASP A 58 -2.63 3.71 -3.55
N ALA A 59 -1.88 2.62 -3.75
CA ALA A 59 -0.44 2.69 -4.01
C ALA A 59 -0.10 3.51 -5.25
N ALA A 60 -0.80 3.27 -6.37
CA ALA A 60 -0.59 4.02 -7.60
C ALA A 60 -0.85 5.52 -7.38
N TYR A 61 -1.90 5.86 -6.64
CA TYR A 61 -2.21 7.25 -6.30
C TYR A 61 -1.10 7.88 -5.44
N ILE A 62 -0.65 7.20 -4.38
CA ILE A 62 0.40 7.71 -3.48
C ILE A 62 1.73 7.87 -4.22
N ILE A 63 2.11 6.92 -5.07
CA ILE A 63 3.33 7.00 -5.88
C ILE A 63 3.28 8.20 -6.81
N GLU A 64 2.14 8.44 -7.47
CA GLU A 64 1.99 9.58 -8.36
C GLU A 64 1.98 10.90 -7.57
N ALA A 65 1.37 10.93 -6.39
CA ALA A 65 1.41 12.09 -5.50
C ALA A 65 2.85 12.42 -5.05
N ILE A 66 3.64 11.41 -4.70
CA ILE A 66 5.07 11.56 -4.40
C ILE A 66 5.80 12.05 -5.65
N ARG A 67 5.61 11.42 -6.81
CA ARG A 67 6.27 11.79 -8.08
C ARG A 67 5.98 13.22 -8.53
N ARG A 68 4.82 13.78 -8.20
CA ARG A 68 4.43 15.16 -8.54
C ARG A 68 4.83 16.20 -7.50
N GLY A 69 5.42 15.80 -6.37
CA GLY A 69 6.08 16.78 -5.52
C GLY A 69 5.19 17.77 -4.80
N SER A 70 3.99 17.37 -4.37
CA SER A 70 2.99 18.26 -3.76
C SER A 70 2.46 19.41 -4.64
N MET A 71 2.95 19.57 -5.88
CA MET A 71 2.70 20.76 -6.70
C MET A 71 1.27 20.91 -7.23
N ASP A 72 0.45 19.85 -7.18
CA ASP A 72 -0.98 19.96 -7.45
C ASP A 72 -1.65 18.68 -6.95
N THR A 73 -2.05 18.62 -5.67
CA THR A 73 -2.87 17.51 -5.18
C THR A 73 -4.22 17.62 -5.85
N LEU A 74 -4.34 16.95 -7.00
CA LEU A 74 -5.52 16.81 -7.83
C LEU A 74 -6.79 16.68 -6.96
N SER A 75 -7.58 17.75 -7.02
CA SER A 75 -8.89 17.95 -6.41
C SER A 75 -8.91 18.02 -4.87
N ALA A 76 -9.63 19.02 -4.37
CA ALA A 76 -10.08 19.14 -2.98
C ALA A 76 -10.92 17.94 -2.46
N GLN A 77 -11.03 16.86 -3.24
CA GLN A 77 -11.88 15.70 -2.99
C GLN A 77 -11.17 14.58 -2.21
N THR A 78 -9.83 14.42 -2.34
CA THR A 78 -9.15 13.21 -1.83
C THR A 78 -8.56 13.37 -0.42
N ASN A 79 -8.26 14.61 0.02
CA ASN A 79 -7.71 14.99 1.34
C ASN A 79 -6.98 13.83 2.04
N LEU A 80 -5.78 13.52 1.55
CA LEU A 80 -4.95 12.42 2.05
C LEU A 80 -4.72 12.51 3.55
N VAL A 81 -4.50 13.72 4.07
CA VAL A 81 -4.28 13.97 5.50
C VAL A 81 -5.46 13.50 6.35
N ASN A 82 -6.69 13.66 5.87
CA ASN A 82 -7.87 13.16 6.57
C ASN A 82 -7.91 11.63 6.62
N ARG A 83 -7.24 10.91 5.71
CA ARG A 83 -7.18 9.45 5.70
C ARG A 83 -6.04 8.89 6.57
N VAL A 84 -5.22 9.75 7.15
CA VAL A 84 -4.16 9.37 8.09
C VAL A 84 -4.74 9.27 9.50
N ASP A 85 -4.63 8.08 10.09
CA ASP A 85 -4.98 7.86 11.50
C ASP A 85 -3.76 8.08 12.40
N ASP A 86 -2.58 7.65 11.94
CA ASP A 86 -1.34 7.83 12.68
C ASP A 86 -0.11 7.84 11.76
N MET A 87 0.94 8.57 12.15
CA MET A 87 2.22 8.62 11.43
C MET A 87 3.37 8.49 12.41
N HIS A 88 4.33 7.62 12.09
CA HIS A 88 5.53 7.37 12.87
C HIS A 88 6.76 7.45 11.98
N ILE A 89 7.80 8.06 12.53
CA ILE A 89 9.15 8.00 11.96
C ILE A 89 9.90 6.97 12.77
N ILE A 90 10.41 5.97 12.08
CA ILE A 90 11.08 4.84 12.69
C ILE A 90 12.56 4.95 12.36
N THR A 91 13.37 5.03 13.41
CA THR A 91 14.82 4.99 13.34
C THR A 91 15.29 3.65 13.91
N ILE A 92 15.99 2.88 13.09
CA ILE A 92 16.59 1.61 13.51
C ILE A 92 18.06 1.87 13.79
N PHE A 93 18.55 1.55 15.00
CA PHE A 93 19.97 1.61 15.34
C PHE A 93 20.56 0.19 15.36
N GLN A 94 21.31 -0.17 14.32
CA GLN A 94 21.82 -1.53 14.11
C GLN A 94 22.83 -1.98 15.19
N ASN A 95 23.58 -1.05 15.79
CA ASN A 95 24.55 -1.33 16.84
C ASN A 95 23.91 -1.55 18.22
N LEU A 96 22.73 -0.99 18.46
CA LEU A 96 22.04 -1.08 19.74
C LEU A 96 20.90 -2.10 19.72
N GLN A 97 20.57 -2.66 18.53
CA GLN A 97 19.35 -3.43 18.30
C GLN A 97 18.09 -2.70 18.82
N THR A 98 18.15 -1.37 18.94
CA THR A 98 17.05 -0.55 19.40
C THR A 98 16.31 0.00 18.19
N THR A 99 14.98 0.02 18.31
CA THR A 99 14.10 0.68 17.37
C THR A 99 13.44 1.82 18.11
N ASP A 100 13.74 3.06 17.70
CA ASP A 100 13.04 4.23 18.20
C ASP A 100 11.96 4.61 17.20
N SER A 101 10.74 4.77 17.71
CA SER A 101 9.59 5.23 16.93
C SER A 101 9.11 6.56 17.49
N TYR A 102 9.03 7.57 16.63
CA TYR A 102 8.53 8.89 16.99
C TYR A 102 7.19 9.15 16.31
N ARG A 103 6.14 9.38 17.11
CA ARG A 103 4.82 9.75 16.60
C ARG A 103 4.84 11.19 16.08
N VAL A 104 4.47 11.38 14.83
CA VAL A 104 4.41 12.70 14.19
C VAL A 104 3.08 13.36 14.54
N ASN A 105 3.11 14.59 15.06
CA ASN A 105 1.89 15.35 15.32
C ASN A 105 1.24 15.78 13.99
N ARG A 106 -0.09 15.65 13.88
CA ARG A 106 -0.88 16.10 12.73
C ARG A 106 -0.65 17.56 12.37
N ASP A 107 -0.35 18.41 13.35
CA ASP A 107 -0.04 19.82 13.12
C ASP A 107 1.19 20.04 12.20
N TRP A 108 2.04 19.02 12.04
CA TRP A 108 3.25 19.12 11.21
C TRP A 108 3.08 18.62 9.78
N PHE A 109 1.88 18.13 9.44
CA PHE A 109 1.45 17.82 8.09
C PHE A 109 0.01 18.31 7.88
N PRO A 110 -0.23 19.63 7.97
CA PRO A 110 -1.59 20.21 7.96
C PRO A 110 -2.30 20.06 6.60
N ASN A 111 -1.56 19.74 5.54
CA ASN A 111 -2.08 19.59 4.19
C ASN A 111 -1.40 18.41 3.48
N ASP A 112 -2.02 17.97 2.39
CA ASP A 112 -1.57 16.84 1.58
C ASP A 112 -0.14 17.05 1.06
N GLY A 113 0.24 18.28 0.77
CA GLY A 113 1.59 18.59 0.32
C GLY A 113 2.66 18.32 1.37
N GLU A 114 2.48 18.80 2.60
CA GLU A 114 3.38 18.51 3.72
C GLU A 114 3.38 17.02 4.07
N PHE A 115 2.23 16.35 4.00
CA PHE A 115 2.16 14.89 4.18
C PHE A 115 3.00 14.13 3.14
N ILE A 116 2.85 14.46 1.86
CA ILE A 116 3.64 13.86 0.78
C ILE A 116 5.12 14.19 0.93
N LYS A 117 5.47 15.41 1.33
CA LYS A 117 6.86 15.77 1.64
C LYS A 117 7.45 14.87 2.71
N ARG A 118 6.69 14.56 3.78
CA ARG A 118 7.13 13.62 4.83
C ARG A 118 7.33 12.20 4.28
N LEU A 119 6.41 11.71 3.45
CA LEU A 119 6.55 10.38 2.85
C LEU A 119 7.75 10.27 1.89
N ALA A 120 8.08 11.36 1.19
CA ALA A 120 9.16 11.42 0.22
C ALA A 120 10.53 11.69 0.84
N GLU A 121 10.65 11.66 2.17
CA GLU A 121 11.92 11.90 2.84
C GLU A 121 12.92 10.78 2.50
N PRO A 122 14.12 11.14 2.00
CA PRO A 122 15.14 10.15 1.68
C PRO A 122 15.57 9.44 2.96
N ILE A 123 15.78 8.12 2.84
CA ILE A 123 16.49 7.36 3.84
C ILE A 123 17.88 7.98 3.98
N ARG A 124 18.14 8.58 5.14
CA ARG A 124 19.48 8.96 5.53
C ARG A 124 20.09 7.84 6.33
N SER A 125 21.16 7.28 5.79
CA SER A 125 22.07 6.44 6.55
C SER A 125 22.99 7.36 7.35
N TYR A 126 22.73 7.53 8.65
CA TYR A 126 23.67 8.27 9.51
C TYR A 126 24.81 7.33 9.89
N GLY A 127 25.76 7.20 8.97
CA GLY A 127 26.83 6.20 9.08
C GLY A 127 26.31 4.77 8.91
N PRO A 128 27.15 3.76 9.16
CA PRO A 128 26.87 2.36 8.79
C PRO A 128 25.69 1.69 9.52
N LEU A 129 24.99 2.40 10.42
CA LEU A 129 24.23 1.74 11.50
C LEU A 129 22.85 2.34 11.77
N SER A 130 22.34 3.30 11.00
CA SER A 130 20.96 3.74 11.18
C SER A 130 20.18 3.96 9.90
N GLN A 131 18.93 3.48 9.90
CA GLN A 131 17.97 3.62 8.80
C GLN A 131 16.73 4.34 9.32
N ILE A 132 16.32 5.39 8.62
CA ILE A 132 15.07 6.12 8.87
C ILE A 132 14.03 5.67 7.85
N SER A 133 12.84 5.32 8.32
CA SER A 133 11.68 5.01 7.48
C SER A 133 10.43 5.71 8.01
N VAL A 134 9.57 6.16 7.10
CA VAL A 134 8.29 6.77 7.48
C VAL A 134 7.20 5.73 7.35
N ARG A 135 6.45 5.54 8.44
CA ARG A 135 5.34 4.59 8.50
C ARG A 135 4.05 5.30 8.87
N VAL A 136 2.99 5.00 8.14
CA VAL A 136 1.67 5.65 8.30
C VAL A 136 0.60 4.58 8.40
N LEU A 137 -0.33 4.76 9.34
CA LEU A 137 -1.59 4.04 9.39
C LEU A 137 -2.59 4.84 8.57
N MET A 138 -3.00 4.27 7.44
CA MET A 138 -3.92 4.92 6.52
C MET A 138 -5.20 4.12 6.39
N ARG A 139 -6.29 4.88 6.27
CA ARG A 139 -7.56 4.40 5.78
C ARG A 139 -7.53 4.40 4.26
N SER A 140 -8.22 3.42 3.69
CA SER A 140 -8.37 3.32 2.26
C SER A 140 -8.90 4.61 1.63
N LEU A 141 -8.33 5.01 0.49
CA LEU A 141 -8.87 6.09 -0.34
C LEU A 141 -10.15 5.63 -1.05
N THR A 142 -10.16 4.36 -1.44
CA THR A 142 -11.25 3.70 -2.17
C THR A 142 -12.02 2.75 -1.26
N GLY A 143 -13.36 2.76 -1.31
CA GLY A 143 -14.18 1.98 -0.38
C GLY A 143 -15.58 1.77 -0.90
N SER A 144 -16.32 0.84 -0.29
CA SER A 144 -17.74 0.69 -0.60
C SER A 144 -18.49 1.95 -0.19
N ALA A 145 -19.62 2.27 -0.84
CA ALA A 145 -20.42 3.45 -0.46
C ALA A 145 -20.86 3.41 1.03
N ALA A 146 -21.01 2.20 1.59
CA ALA A 146 -21.29 1.98 3.01
C ALA A 146 -20.12 2.37 3.93
N GLU A 147 -18.89 2.42 3.43
CA GLU A 147 -17.70 2.87 4.15
C GLU A 147 -17.48 4.39 4.03
N GLN A 148 -18.15 5.10 3.11
CA GLN A 148 -17.92 6.52 2.81
C GLN A 148 -18.93 7.49 3.49
N GLY A 149 -19.85 6.99 4.31
CA GLY A 149 -20.81 7.84 5.02
C GLY A 149 -20.13 8.76 6.05
N GLY A 150 -20.71 9.93 6.32
CA GLY A 150 -20.09 10.99 7.16
C GLY A 150 -20.21 10.84 8.68
N ASN A 151 -20.48 9.65 9.22
CA ASN A 151 -20.58 9.40 10.68
C ASN A 151 -19.26 8.93 11.33
N ALA A 152 -19.06 9.29 12.60
CA ALA A 152 -17.88 8.92 13.39
C ALA A 152 -17.70 7.38 13.57
N ASP A 153 -18.77 6.59 13.42
CA ASP A 153 -18.71 5.12 13.54
C ASP A 153 -18.11 4.41 12.30
N TYR A 154 -17.99 5.10 11.16
CA TYR A 154 -17.41 4.51 9.94
C TYR A 154 -15.90 4.23 10.07
N ASP A 155 -15.23 4.87 11.05
CA ASP A 155 -13.81 4.68 11.29
C ASP A 155 -13.43 3.24 11.69
N ARG A 156 -14.37 2.48 12.23
CA ARG A 156 -14.15 1.09 12.68
C ARG A 156 -14.29 0.04 11.57
N ILE A 157 -15.00 0.35 10.49
CA ILE A 157 -15.31 -0.60 9.41
C ILE A 157 -14.54 -0.33 8.12
N MET A 158 -13.85 0.82 8.04
CA MET A 158 -13.00 1.12 6.90
C MET A 158 -11.81 0.17 6.83
N PHE A 159 -11.44 -0.22 5.61
CA PHE A 159 -10.21 -0.94 5.36
C PHE A 159 -9.00 -0.07 5.72
N LYS A 160 -8.13 -0.57 6.60
CA LYS A 160 -6.93 0.11 7.09
C LYS A 160 -5.69 -0.70 6.75
N TYR A 161 -4.63 0.01 6.39
CA TYR A 161 -3.33 -0.57 6.07
C TYR A 161 -2.19 0.29 6.60
N TYR A 162 -1.04 -0.36 6.79
CA TYR A 162 0.21 0.32 7.08
C TYR A 162 0.96 0.62 5.79
N LEU A 163 1.22 1.90 5.55
CA LEU A 163 2.07 2.40 4.49
C LEU A 163 3.48 2.61 5.06
N THR A 164 4.51 2.08 4.40
CA THR A 164 5.91 2.43 4.68
C THR A 164 6.53 2.97 3.40
N ALA A 165 7.00 4.21 3.44
CA ALA A 165 7.65 4.86 2.32
C ALA A 165 9.15 4.98 2.61
N GLU A 166 9.94 4.58 1.62
CA GLU A 166 11.39 4.51 1.67
C GLU A 166 11.96 5.09 0.37
N VAL A 167 12.60 6.24 0.45
CA VAL A 167 13.28 6.86 -0.71
C VAL A 167 14.78 6.61 -0.59
N VAL A 168 15.32 5.73 -1.43
CA VAL A 168 16.72 5.28 -1.38
C VAL A 168 17.51 5.95 -2.50
N PRO A 169 18.50 6.83 -2.19
CA PRO A 169 19.35 7.41 -3.22
C PRO A 169 20.13 6.33 -3.98
N VAL A 170 20.29 6.50 -5.29
CA VAL A 170 21.15 5.63 -6.10
C VAL A 170 22.61 5.98 -5.83
N THR A 171 23.31 5.11 -5.09
CA THR A 171 24.68 5.37 -4.63
C THR A 171 25.76 4.98 -5.65
N SER A 172 25.43 4.09 -6.58
CA SER A 172 26.32 3.68 -7.66
C SER A 172 25.52 3.24 -8.87
N VAL A 173 26.08 3.49 -10.03
CA VAL A 173 25.60 2.97 -11.31
C VAL A 173 26.75 2.13 -11.87
N ASP A 174 26.43 1.01 -12.51
CA ASP A 174 27.45 0.13 -13.08
C ASP A 174 28.26 0.89 -14.14
N GLU A 175 29.54 1.10 -13.83
CA GLU A 175 30.48 1.82 -14.69
C GLU A 175 30.69 1.11 -16.02
N SER A 176 30.53 -0.22 -16.07
CA SER A 176 30.69 -0.99 -17.32
C SER A 176 29.65 -0.60 -18.36
N VAL A 177 28.41 -0.34 -17.96
CA VAL A 177 27.32 0.11 -18.85
C VAL A 177 27.64 1.48 -19.47
N VAL A 178 28.44 2.30 -18.78
CA VAL A 178 28.76 3.66 -19.20
C VAL A 178 30.08 3.74 -19.96
N TYR A 179 31.04 2.87 -19.68
CA TYR A 179 32.37 2.90 -20.32
C TYR A 179 32.63 1.73 -21.29
N ASP A 180 31.60 1.00 -21.72
CA ASP A 180 31.73 -0.06 -22.73
C ASP A 180 32.03 0.49 -24.13
N SER A 181 33.24 1.01 -24.33
CA SER A 181 33.90 1.05 -25.65
C SER A 181 35.39 1.28 -25.47
N ALA A 182 36.20 0.51 -26.20
CA ALA A 182 37.65 0.40 -26.05
C ALA A 182 38.47 1.65 -26.42
N ALA A 183 37.83 2.80 -26.71
CA ALA A 183 38.49 4.08 -26.93
C ALA A 183 37.47 5.22 -26.90
N LEU A 184 36.88 5.50 -25.73
CA LEU A 184 36.10 6.73 -25.58
C LEU A 184 37.02 7.94 -25.77
N ASP A 185 36.62 8.85 -26.65
CA ASP A 185 37.28 10.14 -26.79
C ASP A 185 37.30 10.88 -25.43
N PRO A 186 38.36 11.62 -25.07
CA PRO A 186 38.43 12.32 -23.79
C PRO A 186 37.24 13.25 -23.53
N LEU A 187 36.67 13.85 -24.57
CA LEU A 187 35.47 14.70 -24.44
C LEU A 187 34.23 13.86 -24.15
N GLU A 188 34.05 12.74 -24.86
CA GLU A 188 32.92 11.83 -24.63
C GLU A 188 32.97 11.23 -23.22
N ARG A 189 34.16 10.89 -22.74
CA ARG A 189 34.36 10.45 -21.35
C ARG A 189 33.90 11.52 -20.36
N SER A 190 34.30 12.79 -20.56
CA SER A 190 33.86 13.88 -19.69
C SER A 190 32.34 14.08 -19.68
N TYR A 191 31.66 13.90 -20.81
CA TYR A 191 30.20 13.98 -20.87
C TYR A 191 29.52 12.83 -20.11
N ARG A 192 30.03 11.61 -20.28
CA ARG A 192 29.52 10.42 -19.58
C ARG A 192 29.75 10.48 -18.08
N ASP A 193 30.93 10.95 -17.64
CA ASP A 193 31.23 11.22 -16.23
C ASP A 193 30.22 12.22 -15.64
N GLY A 194 29.89 13.28 -16.39
CA GLY A 194 28.88 14.27 -16.01
C GLY A 194 27.48 13.68 -15.88
N GLN A 195 27.07 12.83 -16.84
CA GLN A 195 25.79 12.12 -16.78
C GLN A 195 25.72 11.16 -15.58
N MET A 196 26.79 10.41 -15.32
CA MET A 196 26.87 9.50 -14.17
C MET A 196 26.72 10.24 -12.85
N ARG A 197 27.44 11.35 -12.68
CA ARG A 197 27.31 12.21 -11.49
C ARG A 197 25.90 12.77 -11.37
N SER A 198 25.28 13.15 -12.49
CA SER A 198 23.88 13.59 -12.48
C SER A 198 22.92 12.48 -12.07
N MET A 199 23.12 11.25 -12.55
CA MET A 199 22.31 10.10 -12.17
C MET A 199 22.46 9.76 -10.67
N THR A 200 23.68 9.69 -10.15
CA THR A 200 23.89 9.38 -8.72
C THR A 200 23.38 10.48 -7.79
N ASN A 201 23.38 11.74 -8.24
CA ASN A 201 22.93 12.87 -7.41
C ASN A 201 21.41 13.08 -7.48
N ASN A 202 20.79 12.77 -8.61
CA ASN A 202 19.40 13.15 -8.88
C ASN A 202 18.48 11.95 -9.07
N LEU A 203 18.94 10.71 -8.90
CA LEU A 203 18.12 9.49 -9.02
C LEU A 203 17.98 8.82 -7.66
N SER A 204 16.75 8.44 -7.33
CA SER A 204 16.42 7.69 -6.11
C SER A 204 15.39 6.61 -6.43
N GLU A 205 15.45 5.48 -5.74
CA GLU A 205 14.42 4.45 -5.76
C GLU A 205 13.39 4.75 -4.67
N LEU A 206 12.13 4.93 -5.04
CA LEU A 206 11.01 4.90 -4.10
C LEU A 206 10.55 3.47 -3.91
N ARG A 207 10.58 2.99 -2.67
CA ARG A 207 9.99 1.73 -2.22
C ARG A 207 8.79 2.05 -1.35
N LEU A 208 7.62 1.62 -1.79
CA LEU A 208 6.37 1.78 -1.07
C LEU A 208 5.88 0.39 -0.64
N LYS A 209 5.88 0.13 0.66
CA LYS A 209 5.38 -1.12 1.23
C LYS A 209 4.04 -0.91 1.92
N ILE A 210 3.01 -1.60 1.45
CA ILE A 210 1.69 -1.60 2.07
C ILE A 210 1.47 -2.94 2.75
N SER A 211 1.05 -2.93 4.02
CA SER A 211 0.80 -4.14 4.81
C SER A 211 -0.59 -4.09 5.46
N TRP A 212 -1.35 -5.19 5.35
CA TRP A 212 -2.72 -5.30 5.86
C TRP A 212 -3.04 -6.73 6.30
N PRO A 213 -4.03 -6.95 7.18
CA PRO A 213 -4.82 -5.94 7.88
C PRO A 213 -3.94 -5.12 8.85
N ALA A 214 -4.22 -3.82 9.00
CA ALA A 214 -3.64 -3.06 10.09
C ALA A 214 -4.21 -3.60 11.42
N GLY A 215 -3.34 -3.96 12.37
CA GLY A 215 -3.73 -4.69 13.57
C GLY A 215 -4.61 -3.87 14.53
N LEU A 216 -5.48 -4.56 15.27
CA LEU A 216 -6.32 -4.04 16.36
C LEU A 216 -5.55 -3.85 17.68
N ALA A 217 -4.26 -4.13 17.71
CA ALA A 217 -3.49 -4.12 18.94
C ALA A 217 -3.20 -2.68 19.36
N THR A 218 -4.05 -2.09 20.18
CA THR A 218 -3.67 -0.96 21.02
C THR A 218 -2.68 -1.45 22.06
N LYS A 219 -1.52 -0.80 22.20
CA LYS A 219 -0.72 -0.90 23.42
C LYS A 219 -1.63 -0.55 24.61
N PRO A 220 -1.30 -0.95 25.86
CA PRO A 220 -2.02 -0.47 27.05
C PRO A 220 -2.10 1.06 27.14
N THR A 221 -1.22 1.77 26.44
CA THR A 221 -1.16 3.22 26.29
C THR A 221 -2.08 3.80 25.20
N GLY A 222 -2.85 2.98 24.49
CA GLY A 222 -3.73 3.42 23.39
C GLY A 222 -3.01 3.67 22.06
N GLU A 223 -1.71 3.40 21.94
CA GLU A 223 -0.97 3.54 20.68
C GLU A 223 -1.16 2.32 19.77
N PRO A 224 -1.29 2.48 18.44
CA PRO A 224 -1.30 1.36 17.53
C PRO A 224 0.02 0.57 17.64
N ALA A 225 -0.07 -0.70 17.99
CA ALA A 225 1.05 -1.60 18.00
C ALA A 225 1.33 -2.00 16.55
N TRP A 226 2.43 -1.47 16.01
CA TRP A 226 2.99 -1.80 14.70
C TRP A 226 3.54 -3.24 14.66
N LYS A 227 2.75 -4.22 15.09
CA LYS A 227 3.12 -5.63 15.10
C LYS A 227 2.68 -6.25 13.77
N ARG A 228 3.65 -6.80 13.04
CA ARG A 228 3.36 -7.78 12.01
C ARG A 228 2.91 -9.05 12.71
N ASP A 229 1.69 -9.47 12.45
CA ASP A 229 1.24 -10.82 12.76
C ASP A 229 1.55 -11.73 11.57
N SER A 230 1.61 -13.03 11.81
CA SER A 230 1.64 -14.10 10.80
C SER A 230 0.53 -13.99 9.75
N THR A 231 -0.56 -13.29 10.07
CA THR A 231 -1.70 -13.02 9.19
C THR A 231 -1.55 -11.75 8.33
N THR A 232 -0.50 -10.95 8.56
CA THR A 232 -0.25 -9.71 7.82
C THR A 232 0.26 -10.00 6.41
N LYS A 233 -0.55 -9.65 5.41
CA LYS A 233 -0.19 -9.59 4.00
C LYS A 233 0.60 -8.31 3.74
N SER A 234 1.51 -8.34 2.77
CA SER A 234 2.18 -7.12 2.31
C SER A 234 2.44 -7.13 0.82
N MET A 235 2.39 -5.95 0.21
CA MET A 235 2.74 -5.70 -1.17
C MET A 235 3.76 -4.57 -1.22
N GLU A 236 4.75 -4.70 -2.10
CA GLU A 236 5.80 -3.71 -2.29
C GLU A 236 5.76 -3.19 -3.73
N PHE A 237 5.80 -1.88 -3.86
CA PHE A 237 5.83 -1.16 -5.13
C PHE A 237 7.14 -0.39 -5.22
N ARG A 238 7.75 -0.40 -6.40
CA ARG A 238 9.04 0.23 -6.63
C ARG A 238 8.97 1.09 -7.88
N THR A 239 9.51 2.30 -7.78
CA THR A 239 9.69 3.19 -8.94
C THR A 239 10.98 3.96 -8.77
N LEU A 240 11.54 4.42 -9.88
CA LEU A 240 12.55 5.47 -9.85
C LEU A 240 11.88 6.82 -9.72
N LEU A 241 12.50 7.69 -8.94
CA LEU A 241 12.25 9.10 -8.83
C LEU A 241 13.52 9.81 -9.29
N SER A 242 13.35 10.86 -10.07
CA SER A 242 14.45 11.79 -10.32
C SER A 242 14.08 13.16 -9.77
N GLY A 243 15.07 13.98 -9.42
CA GLY A 243 14.84 15.31 -8.84
C GLY A 243 15.96 15.71 -7.89
N ALA A 244 15.98 16.99 -7.54
CA ALA A 244 16.98 17.54 -6.64
C ALA A 244 16.48 17.56 -5.19
N LEU A 245 17.39 17.29 -4.25
CA LEU A 245 17.14 17.53 -2.84
C LEU A 245 17.11 19.04 -2.57
N VAL A 246 15.95 19.60 -2.20
CA VAL A 246 15.86 20.97 -1.69
C VAL A 246 16.05 21.00 -0.17
N PRO A 247 17.05 21.74 0.33
CA PRO A 247 17.20 22.02 1.75
C PRO A 247 15.93 22.65 2.31
N ASP A 248 15.36 22.07 3.36
CA ASP A 248 14.29 22.71 4.12
C ASP A 248 14.83 23.17 5.48
N THR A 249 14.51 24.40 5.85
CA THR A 249 14.77 24.98 7.17
C THR A 249 13.69 24.59 8.19
N GLY A 250 12.75 23.73 7.81
CA GLY A 250 11.68 23.20 8.64
C GLY A 250 12.20 22.46 9.87
N ARG A 251 11.93 23.03 11.03
CA ARG A 251 12.33 22.52 12.35
C ARG A 251 11.69 21.16 12.62
N TRP A 252 12.51 20.11 12.63
CA TRP A 252 12.15 18.84 13.23
C TRP A 252 12.11 18.97 14.76
N PRO A 253 11.24 18.22 15.46
CA PRO A 253 11.43 18.02 16.88
C PRO A 253 12.76 17.29 17.04
N ALA A 254 13.71 17.98 17.64
CA ALA A 254 15.00 17.42 17.97
C ALA A 254 14.74 16.13 18.78
N LEU A 255 15.10 14.98 18.22
CA LEU A 255 15.15 13.72 18.95
C LEU A 255 16.30 13.85 19.96
N GLY A 256 16.00 14.44 21.12
CA GLY A 256 17.00 14.91 22.09
C GLY A 256 17.69 16.21 21.67
N ASN A 257 18.61 16.72 22.51
CA ASN A 257 19.28 18.04 22.42
C ASN A 257 20.13 18.33 21.15
N ARG A 258 19.82 17.73 19.99
CA ARG A 258 20.46 18.03 18.71
C ARG A 258 19.38 18.36 17.70
N ALA A 259 19.15 19.66 17.50
CA ALA A 259 18.42 20.13 16.33
C ALA A 259 19.23 19.75 15.09
N TRP A 260 18.68 18.88 14.26
CA TRP A 260 19.28 18.51 13.00
C TRP A 260 18.53 19.26 11.90
N ASP A 261 19.26 20.01 11.07
CA ASP A 261 18.70 20.57 9.84
C ASP A 261 18.67 19.48 8.77
N HIS A 262 17.51 19.25 8.14
CA HIS A 262 17.28 18.13 7.24
C HIS A 262 16.95 18.61 5.82
N PRO A 263 17.80 18.31 4.81
CA PRO A 263 17.43 18.53 3.42
C PRO A 263 16.30 17.60 2.95
N ARG A 264 15.31 18.11 2.21
CA ARG A 264 14.17 17.38 1.61
C ARG A 264 14.38 17.21 0.10
N LEU A 265 13.48 16.50 -0.62
CA LEU A 265 13.36 16.58 -2.08
C LEU A 265 12.45 17.77 -2.44
N ALA A 266 12.86 18.68 -3.34
CA ALA A 266 11.86 19.41 -4.12
C ALA A 266 11.76 18.73 -5.47
N ILE A 267 10.55 18.27 -5.74
CA ILE A 267 10.24 17.60 -6.98
C ILE A 267 9.62 18.69 -7.86
N GLU A 268 10.48 19.52 -8.45
CA GLU A 268 10.08 20.43 -9.51
C GLU A 268 10.10 19.64 -10.82
N SER A 269 8.90 19.34 -11.34
CA SER A 269 8.66 18.89 -12.72
C SER A 269 9.57 17.74 -13.22
N LEU A 270 9.08 16.51 -13.15
CA LEU A 270 9.82 15.35 -13.64
C LEU A 270 9.10 14.58 -14.75
N MET A 271 9.76 14.49 -15.92
CA MET A 271 9.48 13.47 -16.94
C MET A 271 10.13 12.14 -16.53
N ILE A 272 9.37 11.04 -16.60
CA ILE A 272 9.93 9.67 -16.55
C ILE A 272 9.31 8.80 -17.65
N THR A 273 10.20 8.10 -18.35
CA THR A 273 9.92 6.98 -19.24
C THR A 273 9.69 5.70 -18.44
N ASN A 274 8.53 5.07 -18.61
CA ASN A 274 8.17 3.82 -17.94
C ASN A 274 9.10 2.67 -18.36
N VAL A 275 9.59 1.90 -17.38
CA VAL A 275 10.13 0.55 -17.59
C VAL A 275 9.30 -0.40 -16.75
N TYR A 276 8.41 -1.15 -17.41
CA TYR A 276 7.72 -2.29 -16.82
C TYR A 276 8.66 -3.51 -16.88
N LYS A 277 8.77 -4.25 -15.77
CA LYS A 277 9.22 -5.64 -15.75
C LYS A 277 8.08 -6.51 -15.24
#